data_AF-K2JU76-F1
#
_entry.id   AF-K2JU76-F1
#
_cell.length_a   1.000
_cell.length_b   1.000
_cell.length_c   1.000
_cell.angle_alpha   90.00
_cell.angle_beta   90.00
_cell.angle_gamma   90.00
#
_symmetry.space_group_name_H-M   'P 1'
#
loop_
_entity.id
_entity.type
_entity.pdbx_description
1 polymer ?
#
loop_
_entity_poly.entity_id
_entity_poly.type
_entity_poly.pdbx_seq_one_letter_code
_entity_poly.pdbx_strand_id
1 'polypeptide(L)' 'MTAEEFAAWRQRLGLTQAAAARVLGLSVRPDGTTSDAVRHYERGTRAVPEPVALLCRYFERYGAL' A
#
# COMPACT_ATOMS: atom_id res chain seq x y z
N MET A 1 11.28 -1.51 -0.19
CA MET A 1 10.30 -2.30 -0.96
C MET A 1 10.21 -1.71 -2.35
N THR A 2 10.40 -2.49 -3.40
CA THR A 2 10.28 -2.05 -4.80
C THR A 2 8.81 -1.94 -5.21
N ALA A 3 8.56 -1.32 -6.37
CA ALA A 3 7.22 -1.23 -6.94
C ALA A 3 6.62 -2.62 -7.22
N GLU A 4 7.44 -3.54 -7.74
CA GLU A 4 7.05 -4.92 -8.03
C GLU A 4 6.76 -5.70 -6.75
N GLU A 5 7.60 -5.58 -5.73
CA GLU A 5 7.38 -6.21 -4.42
C GLU A 5 6.06 -5.72 -3.77
N PHE A 6 5.77 -4.42 -3.87
CA PHE A 6 4.55 -3.84 -3.33
C PHE A 6 3.31 -4.32 -4.09
N ALA A 7 3.37 -4.40 -5.42
CA ALA A 7 2.29 -4.96 -6.24
C ALA A 7 2.04 -6.43 -5.93
N ALA A 8 3.12 -7.23 -5.82
CA ALA A 8 3.04 -8.65 -5.48
C ALA A 8 2.50 -8.86 -4.05
N TRP A 9 2.90 -8.04 -3.08
CA TRP A 9 2.34 -8.03 -1.73
C TRP A 9 0.82 -7.84 -1.76
N ARG A 10 0.34 -6.82 -2.48
CA ARG A 10 -1.10 -6.53 -2.57
C ARG A 10 -1.87 -7.68 -3.21
N GLN A 11 -1.34 -8.23 -4.30
CA GLN A 11 -1.96 -9.34 -5.02
C GLN A 11 -2.02 -10.62 -4.18
N ARG A 12 -0.96 -10.94 -3.43
CA ARG A 12 -0.93 -12.11 -2.53
C ARG A 12 -1.97 -12.03 -1.41
N LEU A 13 -2.26 -10.83 -0.92
CA LEU A 13 -3.32 -10.59 0.06
C LEU A 13 -4.71 -10.44 -0.58
N GLY A 14 -4.84 -10.56 -1.91
CA GLY A 14 -6.13 -10.44 -2.61
C GLY A 14 -6.76 -9.04 -2.53
N LEU A 15 -5.96 -8.01 -2.25
CA LEU A 15 -6.48 -6.65 -2.02
C LEU A 15 -6.65 -5.88 -3.33
N THR A 16 -7.75 -5.13 -3.44
CA THR A 16 -7.85 -4.06 -4.45
C THR A 16 -6.96 -2.88 -4.07
N GLN A 17 -6.65 -1.97 -4.99
CA GLN A 17 -5.85 -0.77 -4.65
C GLN A 17 -6.55 0.08 -3.57
N ALA A 18 -7.88 0.19 -3.61
CA ALA A 18 -8.66 0.92 -2.61
C ALA A 18 -8.63 0.22 -1.24
N ALA A 19 -8.73 -1.11 -1.20
CA ALA A 19 -8.64 -1.87 0.05
C ALA A 19 -7.24 -1.75 0.67
N ALA A 20 -6.18 -1.85 -0.14
CA ALA A 20 -4.81 -1.64 0.31
C ALA A 20 -4.60 -0.22 0.85
N ALA A 21 -5.17 0.80 0.20
CA ALA A 21 -5.09 2.18 0.68
C ALA A 21 -5.78 2.35 2.04
N ARG A 22 -6.91 1.67 2.29
CA ARG A 22 -7.58 1.69 3.60
C ARG A 22 -6.76 1.00 4.68
N VAL A 23 -6.29 -0.22 4.40
CA VAL A 23 -5.50 -1.04 5.34
C VAL A 23 -4.18 -0.34 5.73
N LEU A 24 -3.56 0.37 4.78
CA LEU A 24 -2.32 1.12 5.03
C LEU A 24 -2.56 2.54 5.60
N GLY A 25 -3.81 2.95 5.84
CA GLY A 25 -4.12 4.29 6.30
C GLY A 25 -3.78 5.39 5.28
N LEU A 26 -3.71 5.03 4.00
CA LEU A 26 -3.35 5.91 2.90
C LEU A 26 -4.56 6.45 2.16
N SER A 27 -5.80 6.04 2.48
CA SER A 27 -6.97 6.31 1.65
C SER A 27 -7.39 7.78 1.56
N VAL A 28 -7.05 8.59 2.57
CA VAL A 28 -7.45 10.00 2.66
C VAL A 28 -6.23 10.85 2.98
N ARG A 29 -6.05 11.95 2.24
CA ARG A 29 -5.02 12.95 2.47
C ARG A 29 -5.45 13.92 3.58
N PRO A 30 -4.53 14.70 4.18
CA PRO A 30 -4.89 15.66 5.23
C PRO A 30 -5.95 16.70 4.83
N ASP A 31 -6.10 16.97 3.53
CA ASP A 31 -7.09 17.88 2.95
C ASP A 31 -8.47 17.22 2.70
N GLY A 32 -8.66 15.96 3.12
CA GLY A 32 -9.89 15.21 2.95
C GLY A 32 -10.07 14.56 1.57
N THR A 33 -9.11 14.71 0.66
CA THR A 33 -9.19 14.10 -0.67
C THR A 33 -8.74 12.64 -0.69
N THR A 34 -9.29 11.84 -1.60
CA THR A 34 -8.89 10.45 -1.79
C THR A 34 -7.46 10.37 -2.34
N SER A 35 -6.64 9.52 -1.74
CA SER A 35 -5.27 9.31 -2.19
C SER A 35 -5.15 8.27 -3.30
N ASP A 36 -4.19 8.49 -4.18
CA ASP A 36 -3.74 7.59 -5.25
C ASP A 36 -2.38 6.94 -4.93
N ALA A 37 -1.92 7.01 -3.67
CA ALA A 37 -0.59 6.57 -3.26
C ALA A 37 -0.25 5.13 -3.70
N VAL A 38 -1.18 4.20 -3.54
CA VAL A 38 -1.02 2.79 -3.94
C VAL A 38 -0.70 2.67 -5.44
N ARG A 39 -1.43 3.40 -6.29
CA ARG A 39 -1.18 3.42 -7.74
C ARG A 39 0.21 3.97 -8.07
N HIS A 40 0.64 5.01 -7.36
CA HIS A 40 1.96 5.60 -7.56
C HIS A 40 3.10 4.68 -7.16
N TYR A 41 2.94 3.95 -6.06
CA TYR A 41 3.91 2.97 -5.57
C TYR A 41 4.06 1.79 -6.53
N GLU A 42 2.94 1.21 -7.00
CA GLU A 42 3.00 0.10 -7.96
C GLU A 42 3.59 0.48 -9.32
N ARG A 43 3.44 1.73 -9.73
CA ARG A 43 4.03 2.23 -10.98
C ARG A 43 5.50 2.65 -10.84
N GLY A 44 6.05 2.65 -9.62
CA GLY A 44 7.39 3.17 -9.34
C GLY A 44 7.54 4.68 -9.50
N THR A 45 6.45 5.42 -9.77
CA THR A 45 6.46 6.89 -9.88
C THR A 45 6.71 7.58 -8.54
N ARG A 46 6.45 6.88 -7.44
CA ARG A 46 6.88 7.27 -6.08
C ARG A 46 7.48 6.04 -5.41
N ALA A 47 8.58 6.23 -4.69
CA ALA A 47 9.13 5.19 -3.84
C ALA A 47 8.15 4.87 -2.70
N VAL A 48 8.07 3.60 -2.31
CA VAL A 48 7.35 3.16 -1.11
C VAL A 48 8.13 3.66 0.11
N PRO A 49 7.55 4.53 0.96
CA PRO A 49 8.21 4.97 2.18
C PRO A 49 8.45 3.80 3.12
N GLU A 50 9.55 3.83 3.89
CA GLU A 50 9.89 2.73 4.81
C GLU A 50 8.78 2.39 5.82
N PRO A 51 8.05 3.34 6.42
CA PRO A 51 6.93 3.01 7.30
C PRO A 51 5.82 2.20 6.61
N VAL A 52 5.56 2.48 5.33
CA VAL A 52 4.59 1.72 4.53
C VAL A 52 5.13 0.32 4.24
N ALA A 53 6.42 0.21 3.90
CA ALA A 53 7.06 -1.08 3.67
C ALA A 53 7.04 -1.96 4.93
N LEU A 54 7.24 -1.39 6.12
CA LEU A 54 7.13 -2.09 7.41
C LEU A 54 5.71 -2.60 7.65
N LEU A 55 4.69 -1.77 7.41
CA LEU A 55 3.29 -2.18 7.51
C LEU A 55 2.95 -3.32 6.54
N CYS A 56 3.44 -3.26 5.29
CA CYS A 56 3.25 -4.35 4.34
C CYS A 56 3.84 -5.67 4.88
N ARG A 57 5.08 -5.65 5.39
CA ARG A 57 5.71 -6.85 5.99
C ARG A 57 4.93 -7.36 7.21
N TYR A 58 4.39 -6.46 8.03
CA TYR A 58 3.54 -6.82 9.15
C TYR A 58 2.28 -7.56 8.67
N PHE A 59 1.55 -7.00 7.71
CA PHE A 59 0.33 -7.62 7.18
C PHE A 59 0.59 -8.93 6.42
N GLU A 60 1.76 -9.06 5.79
CA GLU A 60 2.16 -10.31 5.15
C GLU A 60 2.38 -11.44 6.17
N ARG A 61 2.87 -11.10 7.36
CA ARG A 61 3.14 -12.06 8.43
C ARG A 61 1.91 -12.39 9.29
N TYR A 62 1.05 -11.40 9.54
CA TYR A 62 -0.03 -11.51 10.52
C TYR A 62 -1.45 -11.39 9.91
N GLY A 63 -1.55 -11.13 8.61
CA GLY A 63 -2.81 -10.81 7.94
C GLY A 63 -3.20 -9.33 8.09
N ALA A 64 -4.00 -8.83 7.14
CA ALA A 64 -4.68 -7.55 7.28
C ALA A 64 -5.97 -7.75 8.11
N LEU A 65 -6.18 -6.90 9.13
CA LEU A 65 -7.36 -6.89 9.99
C LEU A 65 -8.64 -6.56 9.21
#